data_AF-A0A5J4KYE5-F1
#
_entry.id   AF-A0A5J4KYE5-F1
#
_cell.length_a   1.000
_cell.length_b   1.000
_cell.length_c   1.000
_cell.angle_alpha   90.00
_cell.angle_beta   90.00
_cell.angle_gamma   90.00
#
_symmetry.space_group_name_H-M   'P 1'
#
loop_
_entity.id
_entity.type
_entity.pdbx_description
1 polymer ?
#
loop_
_entity_poly.entity_id
_entity_poly.type
_entity_poly.pdbx_seq_one_letter_code
_entity_poly.pdbx_strand_id
1 'polypeptide(L)'
;MHLMEPIVRADFSVCETYSYQDEPPLQCPISAFGGLQDPDISQEQLQGWKQQTRRLFKRTMFEGDHFYLHTQRDALLQHIAQDLTPILNHLSRVPYLYQKRGGRIGS
;
A
#
# COMPACT_ATOMS: atom_id res chain seq x y z
N MET A 1 9.98 27.77 -17.95
CA MET A 1 8.82 27.03 -17.40
C MET A 1 8.68 27.45 -15.94
N HIS A 2 7.60 28.13 -15.54
CA HIS A 2 7.52 28.66 -14.16
C HIS A 2 6.18 28.40 -13.45
N LEU A 3 5.14 27.94 -14.18
CA LEU A 3 3.81 27.76 -13.59
C LEU A 3 3.62 26.40 -12.88
N MET A 4 4.44 25.39 -13.18
CA MET A 4 4.37 24.07 -12.51
C MET A 4 5.18 24.00 -11.21
N GLU A 5 6.13 24.91 -11.01
CA GLU A 5 7.05 24.87 -9.87
C GLU A 5 6.37 24.98 -8.50
N PRO A 6 5.38 25.86 -8.26
CA PRO A 6 4.79 25.99 -6.92
C PRO A 6 4.00 24.75 -6.50
N ILE A 7 3.26 24.14 -7.44
CA ILE A 7 2.42 22.97 -7.17
C ILE A 7 3.29 21.75 -6.93
N VAL A 8 4.26 21.49 -7.82
CA VAL A 8 5.20 20.38 -7.66
C VAL A 8 6.02 20.55 -6.37
N ARG A 9 6.49 21.77 -6.07
CA ARG A 9 7.21 22.07 -4.82
C ARG A 9 6.34 21.85 -3.58
N ALA A 10 5.06 22.18 -3.63
CA ALA A 10 4.15 21.94 -2.52
C ALA A 10 3.99 20.44 -2.24
N ASP A 11 3.86 19.61 -3.28
CA ASP A 11 3.76 18.16 -3.15
C ASP A 11 5.04 17.56 -2.53
N PHE A 12 6.23 17.99 -3.00
CA PHE A 12 7.50 17.54 -2.42
C PHE A 12 7.70 18.03 -0.99
N SER A 13 7.23 19.23 -0.64
CA SER A 13 7.39 19.80 0.71
C SER A 13 6.76 18.91 1.78
N VAL A 14 5.64 18.24 1.48
CA VAL A 14 5.01 17.30 2.42
C VAL A 14 5.91 16.11 2.71
N CYS A 15 6.54 15.54 1.68
CA CYS A 15 7.48 14.42 1.83
C CYS A 15 8.79 14.85 2.52
N GLU A 16 9.35 16.00 2.15
CA GLU A 16 10.62 16.51 2.70
C GLU A 16 10.52 16.93 4.17
N THR A 17 9.36 17.44 4.58
CA THR A 17 9.14 17.91 5.96
C THR A 17 8.49 16.87 6.86
N TYR A 18 8.15 15.69 6.33
CA TYR A 18 7.59 14.60 7.11
C TYR A 18 8.58 14.10 8.16
N SER A 19 8.20 14.20 9.43
CA SER A 19 8.95 13.64 10.55
C SER A 19 8.15 12.47 11.13
N TYR A 20 8.68 11.26 10.90
CA TYR A 20 8.05 10.03 11.37
C TYR A 20 7.88 10.04 12.89
N GLN A 21 6.69 9.64 13.33
CA GLN A 21 6.34 9.43 14.73
C GLN A 21 6.01 7.95 14.91
N ASP A 22 6.59 7.34 15.94
CA ASP A 22 6.35 5.93 16.22
C ASP A 22 4.89 5.66 16.64
N GLU A 23 4.25 4.75 15.93
CA GLU A 23 2.88 4.30 16.18
C GLU A 23 2.77 2.77 16.23
N PRO A 24 1.72 2.21 16.84
CA PRO A 24 1.48 0.78 16.80
C PRO A 24 1.39 0.24 15.37
N PRO A 25 2.03 -0.89 15.03
CA PRO A 25 2.00 -1.40 13.67
C PRO A 25 0.59 -1.76 13.21
N LEU A 26 0.34 -1.58 11.91
CA LEU A 26 -0.94 -1.84 11.27
C LEU A 26 -1.38 -3.30 11.42
N GLN A 27 -2.70 -3.50 11.41
CA GLN A 27 -3.33 -4.82 11.52
C GLN A 27 -3.74 -5.42 10.15
N CYS A 28 -3.26 -4.82 9.05
CA CYS A 28 -3.46 -5.27 7.68
C CYS A 28 -2.12 -5.71 7.04
N PRO A 29 -2.15 -6.63 6.06
CA PRO A 29 -0.96 -6.95 5.27
C PRO A 29 -0.40 -5.72 4.53
N ILE A 30 0.92 -5.69 4.33
CA ILE A 30 1.61 -4.66 3.53
C ILE A 30 2.39 -5.35 2.40
N SER A 31 2.23 -4.85 1.17
CA SER A 31 3.07 -5.21 0.03
C SER A 31 3.83 -3.99 -0.42
N ALA A 32 5.16 -4.09 -0.41
CA ALA A 32 6.06 -3.02 -0.81
C ALA A 32 6.75 -3.35 -2.13
N PHE A 33 6.78 -2.38 -3.04
CA PHE A 33 7.31 -2.54 -4.40
C PHE A 33 8.37 -1.47 -4.67
N GLY A 34 9.48 -1.85 -5.32
CA GLY A 34 10.56 -0.92 -5.64
C GLY A 34 11.32 -1.29 -6.91
N GLY A 35 12.05 -0.31 -7.47
CA GLY A 35 12.95 -0.50 -8.59
C GLY A 35 14.34 -0.96 -8.14
N LEU A 36 14.98 -1.86 -8.87
CA LEU A 36 16.33 -2.34 -8.59
C LEU A 36 17.40 -1.30 -8.88
N GLN A 37 17.11 -0.32 -9.74
CA GLN A 37 18.01 0.77 -10.11
C GLN A 37 17.52 2.12 -9.58
N ASP A 38 16.61 2.13 -8.61
CA ASP A 38 16.15 3.35 -7.96
C ASP A 38 17.30 3.95 -7.13
N PRO A 39 17.79 5.17 -7.45
CA PRO A 39 18.86 5.81 -6.70
C PRO A 39 18.42 6.36 -5.34
N ASP A 40 17.13 6.59 -5.15
CA ASP A 40 16.57 7.28 -3.99
C ASP A 40 16.09 6.29 -2.92
N ILE A 41 15.70 5.07 -3.33
CA ILE A 41 15.12 4.04 -2.45
C ILE A 41 15.90 2.72 -2.53
N SER A 42 16.59 2.38 -1.44
CA SER A 42 17.28 1.10 -1.27
C SER A 42 16.33 -0.05 -0.92
N GLN A 43 16.79 -1.29 -1.15
CA GLN A 43 16.04 -2.48 -0.77
C GLN A 43 15.84 -2.58 0.76
N GLU A 44 16.78 -2.07 1.55
CA GLU A 44 16.74 -2.02 3.01
C GLU A 44 15.73 -0.98 3.50
N GLN A 45 15.68 0.20 2.87
CA GLN A 45 14.65 1.20 3.16
C GLN A 45 13.25 0.61 2.90
N LEU A 46 13.08 -0.08 1.77
CA LEU A 46 11.83 -0.77 1.46
C LEU A 46 11.53 -1.93 2.44
N GLN A 47 12.56 -2.62 2.94
CA GLN A 47 12.44 -3.66 3.96
C GLN A 47 11.95 -3.12 5.31
N GLY A 48 12.21 -1.84 5.61
CA GLY A 48 11.76 -1.15 6.83
C GLY A 48 10.25 -1.21 7.04
N TRP A 49 9.47 -1.26 5.96
CA TRP A 49 8.01 -1.41 6.00
C TRP A 49 7.52 -2.67 6.74
N LYS A 50 8.37 -3.70 6.88
CA LYS A 50 8.04 -4.88 7.68
C LYS A 50 7.72 -4.53 9.14
N GLN A 51 8.34 -3.49 9.68
CA GLN A 51 8.12 -3.05 11.06
C GLN A 51 6.76 -2.36 11.24
N GLN A 52 6.15 -1.91 10.15
CA GLN A 52 4.91 -1.13 10.13
C GLN A 52 3.63 -1.99 10.11
N THR A 53 3.76 -3.32 10.15
CA THR A 53 2.60 -4.24 10.23
C THR A 53 2.85 -5.43 11.16
N ARG A 54 1.78 -5.89 11.83
CA ARG A 54 1.75 -7.18 12.55
C ARG A 54 1.25 -8.34 11.69
N ARG A 55 0.93 -8.09 10.42
CA ARG A 55 0.44 -9.09 9.47
C ARG A 55 1.53 -9.45 8.45
N LEU A 56 1.10 -10.11 7.38
CA LEU A 56 1.99 -10.50 6.29
C LEU A 56 2.63 -9.26 5.67
N PHE A 57 3.96 -9.32 5.52
CA PHE A 57 4.73 -8.36 4.76
C PHE A 57 5.32 -9.06 3.54
N LYS A 58 5.18 -8.44 2.36
CA LYS A 58 5.85 -8.86 1.13
C LYS A 58 6.63 -7.69 0.54
N ARG A 59 7.78 -8.01 -0.04
CA ARG A 59 8.59 -7.06 -0.81
C ARG A 59 8.90 -7.68 -2.16
N THR A 60 8.67 -6.92 -3.23
CA THR A 60 9.04 -7.32 -4.59
C THR A 60 9.82 -6.20 -5.25
N MET A 61 10.96 -6.56 -5.84
CA MET A 61 11.79 -5.63 -6.59
C MET A 61 11.60 -5.89 -8.09
N PHE A 62 11.57 -4.82 -8.89
CA PHE A 62 11.44 -4.89 -10.34
C PHE A 62 12.65 -4.26 -11.02
N GLU A 63 12.99 -4.72 -12.23
CA GLU A 63 13.93 -3.98 -13.08
C GLU A 63 13.33 -2.61 -13.42
N GLY A 64 14.11 -1.56 -13.26
CA GLY A 64 13.73 -0.16 -13.43
C GLY A 64 14.26 0.72 -12.30
N ASP A 65 14.25 2.03 -12.56
CA ASP A 65 14.51 3.08 -11.58
C ASP A 65 13.24 3.38 -10.76
N HIS A 66 13.16 4.57 -10.16
CA HIS A 66 11.98 5.04 -9.43
C HIS A 66 10.66 4.93 -10.22
N PHE A 67 10.74 5.00 -11.55
CA PHE A 67 9.61 4.95 -12.46
C PHE A 67 9.38 3.56 -13.07
N TYR A 68 9.90 2.50 -12.44
CA TYR A 68 9.70 1.10 -12.86
C TYR A 68 8.23 0.75 -13.13
N LEU A 69 7.28 1.44 -12.48
CA LEU A 69 5.84 1.24 -12.68
C LEU A 69 5.36 1.45 -14.13
N HIS A 70 6.11 2.22 -14.93
CA HIS A 70 5.79 2.44 -16.34
C HIS A 70 6.24 1.27 -17.22
N THR A 71 7.43 0.74 -16.98
CA THR A 71 8.00 -0.37 -17.75
C THR A 71 7.50 -1.74 -17.28
N GLN A 72 7.16 -1.87 -15.99
CA GLN A 72 6.82 -3.12 -15.32
C GLN A 72 5.34 -3.20 -14.92
N ARG A 73 4.50 -2.37 -15.55
CA ARG A 73 3.08 -2.21 -15.21
C ARG A 73 2.35 -3.54 -15.08
N ASP A 74 2.47 -4.41 -16.07
CA ASP A 74 1.71 -5.67 -16.10
C ASP A 74 2.18 -6.63 -14.99
N ALA A 75 3.50 -6.72 -14.78
CA ALA A 75 4.07 -7.52 -13.71
C ALA A 75 3.66 -6.98 -12.32
N LEU A 76 3.63 -5.66 -12.15
CA LEU A 76 3.16 -5.01 -10.92
C LEU A 76 1.68 -5.32 -10.66
N LEU A 77 0.82 -5.15 -11.67
CA LEU A 77 -0.62 -5.45 -11.55
C LEU A 77 -0.88 -6.93 -11.25
N GLN A 78 -0.08 -7.84 -11.81
CA GLN A 78 -0.16 -9.25 -11.50
C GLN A 78 0.13 -9.54 -10.02
N HIS A 79 1.16 -8.92 -9.45
CA HIS A 79 1.47 -9.07 -8.02
C HIS A 79 0.37 -8.49 -7.13
N ILE A 80 -0.16 -7.31 -7.47
CA ILE A 80 -1.30 -6.71 -6.76
C ILE A 80 -2.51 -7.67 -6.78
N ALA A 81 -2.85 -8.21 -7.95
CA ALA A 81 -3.96 -9.15 -8.08
C ALA A 81 -3.74 -10.43 -7.26
N GLN A 82 -2.51 -10.97 -7.26
CA GLN A 82 -2.15 -12.14 -6.45
C GLN A 82 -2.29 -11.88 -4.95
N ASP A 83 -1.92 -10.69 -4.49
CA ASP A 83 -2.04 -10.32 -3.07
C ASP A 83 -3.49 -10.11 -2.63
N LEU A 84 -4.32 -9.55 -3.51
CA LEU A 84 -5.72 -9.27 -3.22
C LEU A 84 -6.63 -10.50 -3.35
N THR A 85 -6.29 -11.45 -4.23
CA THR A 85 -7.15 -12.62 -4.54
C THR A 85 -7.56 -13.42 -3.29
N PRO A 86 -6.64 -13.80 -2.37
CA PRO A 86 -7.02 -14.52 -1.15
C PRO A 86 -7.95 -13.70 -0.24
N ILE A 87 -7.75 -12.38 -0.18
CA ILE A 87 -8.55 -11.46 0.66
C ILE A 87 -9.98 -11.37 0.11
N LEU A 88 -10.12 -11.16 -1.20
CA LEU A 88 -11.41 -11.11 -1.88
C LEU A 88 -12.16 -12.44 -1.78
N ASN A 89 -11.46 -13.56 -1.89
CA ASN A 89 -12.03 -14.90 -1.70
C ASN A 89 -12.47 -15.16 -0.26
N HIS A 90 -11.78 -14.60 0.73
CA HIS A 90 -12.20 -14.68 2.12
C HIS A 90 -13.47 -13.86 2.35
N LEU A 91 -13.50 -12.61 1.88
CA LEU A 91 -14.65 -11.71 2.03
C LEU A 91 -15.91 -12.25 1.34
N SER A 92 -15.78 -12.85 0.16
CA SER A 92 -16.93 -13.45 -0.56
C SER A 92 -17.50 -14.69 0.11
N ARG A 93 -16.75 -15.32 1.04
CA ARG A 93 -17.16 -16.51 1.80
C ARG A 93 -17.75 -16.18 3.17
N VAL A 94 -17.65 -14.94 3.65
CA VAL A 94 -18.32 -14.52 4.89
C VAL A 94 -19.79 -14.25 4.54
N PRO A 95 -20.75 -15.05 5.01
CA PRO A 95 -22.15 -14.70 4.86
C PRO A 95 -22.35 -13.36 5.58
N TYR A 96 -22.99 -12.39 4.93
CA TYR A 96 -23.41 -11.14 5.56
C TYR A 96 -24.22 -11.44 6.84
N LEU A 97 -23.56 -11.53 7.99
CA LEU A 97 -24.22 -11.62 9.30
C LEU A 97 -24.56 -10.21 9.76
N TYR A 98 -25.46 -9.57 9.03
CA TYR A 98 -26.19 -8.39 9.50
C TYR A 98 -27.60 -8.38 8.91
N GLN A 99 -28.43 -9.32 9.35
CA GLN A 99 -29.88 -9.15 9.28
C GLN A 99 -30.54 -9.72 10.54
N LYS A 100 -31.29 -8.85 11.23
CA LYS A 100 -32.16 -9.07 12.41
C LYS A 100 -31.49 -9.27 13.80
N ARG A 101 -31.13 -8.14 14.43
CA ARG A 101 -31.71 -7.75 15.73
C ARG A 101 -32.63 -6.58 15.40
N GLY A 102 -33.95 -6.59 15.55
CA GLY A 102 -34.76 -7.05 16.67
C GLY A 102 -35.55 -5.82 17.13
N GLY A 103 -36.86 -5.78 16.82
CA GLY A 103 -37.72 -4.65 17.16
C GLY A 103 -39.19 -4.95 16.90
N ARG A 104 -39.75 -5.88 17.68
CA ARG A 104 -41.20 -5.92 17.94
C ARG A 104 -41.55 -4.72 18.84
N ILE A 105 -42.47 -3.89 18.38
CA ILE A 105 -43.38 -3.00 19.12
C ILE A 105 -44.52 -2.75 18.12
N GLY A 106 -45.79 -2.96 18.36
CA GLY A 106 -46.61 -3.29 19.52
C GLY A 106 -48.04 -2.95 19.09
N SER A 107 -49.01 -3.80 19.45
CA SER A 107 -50.49 -3.70 19.30
C SER A 107 -51.06 -3.48 17.91
#